data_AF-A0A2M7AW77-F1
#
_entry.id   AF-A0A2M7AW77-F1
#
_cell.length_a   1.000
_cell.length_b   1.000
_cell.length_c   1.000
_cell.angle_alpha   90.00
_cell.angle_beta   90.00
_cell.angle_gamma   90.00
#
_symmetry.space_group_name_H-M   'P 1'
#
loop_
_entity.id
_entity.type
_entity.pdbx_description
1 polymer ?
#
loop_
_entity_poly.entity_id
_entity_poly.type
_entity_poly.pdbx_seq_one_letter_code
_entity_poly.pdbx_strand_id
1 'polypeptide(L)'
;MTRHFLIKLLSLNIIIFSLLFVTKTSYAVQLSPPGMGFGVCHWPGTYGMKQSESSVNWFYWGGGGQDWNKIETLRGVYDFSAMDSEIATHFTSKPNTYFWLNILTAMPSTVPDWAKQDPSLGYIELSSTGKASTFPIWNSNFQTVFTALLTKVSEHIYSSDFKYRDKIKAVIMMSGGSFGEMITWADCSNNSDKCNKYLAAGYTDDVYFNALVNWLTPLYIRLFPDYPIVLQLGGGIYGNNTGGRVAEALVNKYGSRMFIKWNGWNRKYAQEPTNLIELIITR
;
A
#
# COMPACT_ATOMS: atom_id res chain seq x y z
N MET A 1 26.84 -34.24 -37.90
CA MET A 1 25.76 -33.30 -37.51
C MET A 1 26.30 -31.89 -37.71
N THR A 2 25.77 -31.13 -38.68
CA THR A 2 26.40 -29.88 -39.13
C THR A 2 26.10 -28.73 -38.16
N ARG A 3 27.03 -27.77 -38.05
CA ARG A 3 26.93 -26.57 -37.18
C ARG A 3 25.58 -25.83 -37.32
N HIS A 4 24.97 -25.89 -38.50
CA HIS A 4 23.65 -25.33 -38.78
C HIS A 4 22.49 -26.03 -38.05
N PHE A 5 22.59 -27.34 -37.83
CA PHE A 5 21.59 -28.11 -37.10
C PHE A 5 21.60 -27.79 -35.60
N LEU A 6 22.80 -27.62 -35.03
CA LEU A 6 22.97 -27.24 -33.62
C LEU A 6 22.45 -25.82 -33.33
N ILE A 7 22.68 -24.87 -34.25
CA ILE A 7 22.20 -23.49 -34.10
C ILE A 7 20.67 -23.46 -34.09
N LYS A 8 20.01 -24.18 -35.02
CA LYS A 8 18.53 -24.24 -35.06
C LYS A 8 17.93 -24.85 -33.78
N LEU A 9 18.57 -25.86 -33.21
CA LEU A 9 18.14 -26.46 -31.93
C LEU A 9 18.29 -25.50 -30.75
N LEU A 10 19.38 -24.73 -30.69
CA LEU A 10 19.54 -23.70 -29.65
C LEU A 10 18.52 -22.57 -29.79
N SER A 11 18.28 -22.08 -31.02
CA SER A 11 17.30 -21.02 -31.27
C SER A 11 15.88 -21.44 -30.87
N LEU A 12 15.50 -22.69 -31.17
CA LEU A 12 14.19 -23.21 -30.82
C LEU A 12 14.01 -23.35 -29.31
N ASN A 13 15.04 -23.81 -28.58
CA ASN A 13 15.00 -23.89 -27.12
C ASN A 13 14.90 -22.52 -26.46
N ILE A 14 15.62 -21.50 -26.97
CA ILE A 14 15.54 -20.13 -26.45
C ILE A 14 14.13 -19.55 -26.69
N ILE A 15 13.56 -19.73 -27.89
CA ILE A 15 12.21 -19.26 -28.20
C ILE A 15 11.17 -19.94 -27.30
N ILE A 16 11.28 -21.27 -27.09
CA ILE A 16 10.39 -22.01 -26.18
C ILE A 16 10.54 -21.53 -24.74
N PHE A 17 11.77 -21.29 -24.25
CA PHE A 17 11.99 -20.75 -22.91
C PHE A 17 11.44 -19.32 -22.75
N SER A 18 11.61 -18.45 -23.74
CA SER A 18 11.05 -17.09 -23.73
C SER A 18 9.53 -17.10 -23.77
N LEU A 19 8.90 -17.95 -24.59
CA LEU A 19 7.45 -18.15 -24.61
C LEU A 19 6.93 -18.71 -23.28
N LEU A 20 7.64 -19.64 -22.65
CA LEU A 20 7.29 -20.18 -21.34
C LEU A 20 7.49 -19.17 -20.19
N PHE A 21 8.46 -18.26 -20.31
CA PHE A 21 8.69 -17.21 -19.31
C PHE A 21 7.68 -16.06 -19.43
N VAL A 22 7.36 -15.64 -20.66
CA VAL A 22 6.32 -14.64 -20.93
C VAL A 22 4.94 -15.18 -20.56
N THR A 23 4.64 -16.44 -20.87
CA THR A 23 3.38 -17.05 -20.43
C THR A 23 3.33 -17.20 -18.91
N LYS A 24 4.41 -17.54 -18.19
CA LYS A 24 4.38 -17.59 -16.72
C LYS A 24 4.13 -16.24 -16.04
N THR A 25 4.67 -15.14 -16.57
CA THR A 25 4.36 -13.80 -16.04
C THR A 25 2.94 -13.35 -16.41
N SER A 26 2.45 -13.68 -17.61
CA SER A 26 1.05 -13.44 -18.00
C SER A 26 0.06 -14.31 -17.21
N TYR A 27 0.40 -15.56 -16.88
CA TYR A 27 -0.42 -16.44 -16.05
C TYR A 27 -0.41 -16.03 -14.57
N ALA A 28 0.67 -15.46 -14.04
CA ALA A 28 0.67 -14.87 -12.70
C ALA A 28 -0.26 -13.63 -12.61
N VAL A 29 -0.44 -12.91 -13.72
CA VAL A 29 -1.39 -11.79 -13.87
C VAL A 29 -2.83 -12.25 -14.16
N GLN A 30 -3.02 -13.50 -14.62
CA GLN A 30 -4.31 -14.06 -15.03
C GLN A 30 -4.87 -15.15 -14.07
N LEU A 31 -4.05 -15.65 -13.14
CA LEU A 31 -4.45 -16.52 -12.02
C LEU A 31 -4.79 -15.74 -10.75
N SER A 32 -4.74 -14.41 -10.79
CA SER A 32 -5.55 -13.60 -9.90
C SER A 32 -7.02 -13.89 -10.20
N PRO A 33 -7.84 -14.29 -9.21
CA PRO A 33 -9.28 -14.22 -9.39
C PRO A 33 -9.64 -12.81 -9.90
N PRO A 34 -10.70 -12.64 -10.72
CA PRO A 34 -11.24 -11.33 -11.05
C PRO A 34 -11.47 -10.60 -9.72
N GLY A 35 -10.56 -9.69 -9.35
CA GLY A 35 -10.32 -9.48 -7.94
C GLY A 35 -8.98 -8.84 -7.64
N MET A 36 -7.83 -9.46 -7.93
CA MET A 36 -6.54 -8.87 -7.50
C MET A 36 -6.26 -7.55 -8.23
N GLY A 37 -6.60 -6.45 -7.58
CA GLY A 37 -6.35 -5.10 -8.07
C GLY A 37 -4.89 -4.73 -7.86
N PHE A 38 -4.20 -4.36 -8.93
CA PHE A 38 -2.93 -3.65 -8.85
C PHE A 38 -3.22 -2.15 -8.78
N GLY A 39 -2.89 -1.52 -7.65
CA GLY A 39 -3.00 -0.08 -7.46
C GLY A 39 -1.65 0.63 -7.55
N VAL A 40 -1.62 1.92 -7.89
CA VAL A 40 -0.41 2.76 -7.86
C VAL A 40 -0.68 4.02 -7.03
N CYS A 41 0.28 4.44 -6.18
CA CYS A 41 0.08 5.56 -5.23
C CYS A 41 -0.02 6.94 -5.90
N HIS A 42 0.68 7.10 -7.03
CA HIS A 42 0.60 8.27 -7.87
C HIS A 42 0.28 7.80 -9.28
N TRP A 43 -0.68 8.47 -9.93
CA TRP A 43 -1.00 8.22 -11.33
C TRP A 43 0.29 8.19 -12.15
N PRO A 44 0.52 7.15 -12.98
CA PRO A 44 1.73 7.03 -13.77
C PRO A 44 1.69 8.09 -14.88
N GLY A 45 2.11 9.31 -14.55
CA GLY A 45 2.32 10.41 -15.47
C GLY A 45 1.07 10.92 -16.18
N THR A 46 1.26 12.02 -16.89
CA THR A 46 0.30 12.81 -17.69
C THR A 46 -0.45 12.05 -18.81
N TYR A 47 -0.25 10.74 -18.92
CA TYR A 47 -0.79 9.88 -19.99
C TYR A 47 -1.53 8.62 -19.49
N GLY A 48 -1.56 8.34 -18.18
CA GLY A 48 -2.30 7.21 -17.62
C GLY A 48 -3.63 7.66 -17.03
N MET A 49 -4.74 7.26 -17.65
CA MET A 49 -6.16 7.48 -17.32
C MET A 49 -6.46 8.68 -16.40
N LYS A 50 -6.81 9.83 -16.98
CA LYS A 50 -7.30 10.96 -16.18
C LYS A 50 -8.63 10.57 -15.53
N GLN A 51 -8.97 11.15 -14.37
CA GLN A 51 -10.32 11.06 -13.75
C GLN A 51 -11.47 11.43 -14.71
N SER A 52 -11.17 12.09 -15.83
CA SER A 52 -12.11 12.41 -16.91
C SER A 52 -12.43 11.22 -17.82
N GLU A 53 -11.72 10.09 -17.70
CA GLU A 53 -12.03 8.87 -18.43
C GLU A 53 -13.16 8.11 -17.73
N SER A 54 -14.32 8.07 -18.37
CA SER A 54 -15.54 7.40 -17.88
C SER A 54 -15.39 5.89 -17.64
N SER A 55 -14.27 5.30 -18.05
CA SER A 55 -13.90 3.90 -17.84
C SER A 55 -13.36 3.60 -16.44
N VAL A 56 -12.91 4.61 -15.68
CA VAL A 56 -12.36 4.42 -14.33
C VAL A 56 -13.47 4.64 -13.29
N ASN A 57 -14.01 3.54 -12.79
CA ASN A 57 -15.10 3.54 -11.81
C ASN A 57 -14.62 3.36 -10.35
N TRP A 58 -13.33 3.54 -10.07
CA TRP A 58 -12.77 3.41 -8.72
C TRP A 58 -11.76 4.52 -8.41
N PHE A 59 -11.61 4.85 -7.13
CA PHE A 59 -10.61 5.81 -6.67
C PHE A 59 -10.04 5.45 -5.29
N TYR A 60 -8.84 5.99 -5.00
CA TYR A 60 -8.24 6.02 -3.68
C TYR A 60 -8.55 7.37 -3.02
N TRP A 61 -9.08 7.35 -1.80
CA TRP A 61 -9.49 8.57 -1.10
C TRP A 61 -8.40 9.03 -0.12
N GLY A 62 -7.50 9.91 -0.53
CA GLY A 62 -6.55 10.55 0.40
C GLY A 62 -7.06 11.88 0.96
N GLY A 63 -7.37 11.96 2.26
CA GLY A 63 -7.64 13.21 3.00
C GLY A 63 -9.11 13.45 3.33
N GLY A 64 -9.40 14.26 4.36
CA GLY A 64 -10.76 14.68 4.71
C GLY A 64 -11.36 13.86 5.86
N GLY A 65 -12.53 13.28 5.65
CA GLY A 65 -13.27 12.54 6.67
C GLY A 65 -12.62 11.23 7.13
N GLN A 66 -11.65 10.71 6.37
CA GLN A 66 -10.88 9.50 6.70
C GLN A 66 -9.61 9.79 7.51
N ASP A 67 -9.38 11.06 7.88
CA ASP A 67 -8.26 11.47 8.72
C ASP A 67 -8.53 11.06 10.17
N TRP A 68 -7.51 10.49 10.83
CA TRP A 68 -7.64 10.07 12.23
C TRP A 68 -8.07 11.23 13.14
N ASN A 69 -7.59 12.45 12.90
CA ASN A 69 -7.99 13.63 13.68
C ASN A 69 -9.42 14.10 13.46
N LYS A 70 -10.11 13.61 12.44
CA LYS A 70 -11.55 13.80 12.25
C LYS A 70 -12.33 12.68 12.92
N ILE A 71 -11.86 11.45 12.79
CA ILE A 71 -12.48 10.26 13.37
C ILE A 71 -12.39 10.27 14.89
N GLU A 72 -11.26 10.64 15.48
CA GLU A 72 -11.01 10.56 16.92
C GLU A 72 -10.35 11.85 17.42
N THR A 73 -11.10 12.95 17.37
CA THR A 73 -10.62 14.28 17.77
C THR A 73 -10.12 14.29 19.22
N LEU A 74 -10.82 13.56 20.11
CA LEU A 74 -10.42 13.32 21.50
C LEU A 74 -10.23 11.83 21.70
N ARG A 75 -9.23 11.44 22.51
CA ARG A 75 -8.91 10.02 22.77
C ARG A 75 -10.15 9.26 23.26
N GLY A 76 -10.51 8.20 22.54
CA GLY A 76 -11.65 7.33 22.83
C GLY A 76 -13.02 7.87 22.40
N VAL A 77 -13.09 9.06 21.80
CA VAL A 77 -14.33 9.67 21.31
C VAL A 77 -14.33 9.66 19.79
N TYR A 78 -15.22 8.85 19.20
CA TYR A 78 -15.24 8.59 17.77
C TYR A 78 -16.42 9.30 17.09
N ASP A 79 -16.15 10.01 16.00
CA ASP A 79 -17.14 10.70 15.17
C ASP A 79 -16.84 10.43 13.68
N PHE A 80 -17.77 9.75 13.01
CA PHE A 80 -17.65 9.39 11.60
C PHE A 80 -18.44 10.33 10.66
N SER A 81 -19.06 11.38 11.19
CA SER A 81 -19.92 12.30 10.43
C SER A 81 -19.22 12.93 9.23
N ALA A 82 -17.93 13.29 9.37
CA ALA A 82 -17.12 13.83 8.28
C ALA A 82 -16.93 12.80 7.16
N MET A 83 -16.58 11.55 7.53
CA MET A 83 -16.42 10.44 6.58
C MET A 83 -17.73 10.16 5.84
N ASP A 84 -18.84 10.08 6.57
CA ASP A 84 -20.15 9.76 6.00
C ASP A 84 -20.66 10.86 5.06
N SER A 85 -20.52 12.13 5.45
CA SER A 85 -20.94 13.29 4.65
C SER A 85 -20.18 13.35 3.32
N GLU A 86 -18.88 13.12 3.38
CA GLU A 86 -18.01 13.08 2.22
C GLU A 86 -18.39 11.94 1.27
N ILE A 87 -18.57 10.73 1.80
CA ILE A 87 -18.95 9.55 1.03
C ILE A 87 -20.33 9.74 0.38
N ALA A 88 -21.30 10.28 1.13
CA ALA A 88 -22.63 10.59 0.60
C ALA A 88 -22.58 11.62 -0.54
N THR A 89 -21.77 12.67 -0.39
CA THR A 89 -21.55 13.69 -1.43
C THR A 89 -20.93 13.07 -2.68
N HIS A 90 -19.94 12.20 -2.49
CA HIS A 90 -19.29 11.51 -3.61
C HIS A 90 -20.28 10.63 -4.38
N PHE A 91 -21.06 9.79 -3.70
CA PHE A 91 -22.00 8.90 -4.40
C PHE A 91 -23.21 9.61 -4.98
N THR A 92 -23.56 10.78 -4.46
CA THR A 92 -24.57 11.64 -5.09
C THR A 92 -24.08 12.17 -6.43
N SER A 93 -22.82 12.62 -6.50
CA SER A 93 -22.23 13.17 -7.73
C SER A 93 -21.71 12.11 -8.70
N LYS A 94 -21.36 10.92 -8.20
CA LYS A 94 -20.75 9.82 -8.96
C LYS A 94 -21.34 8.47 -8.49
N PRO A 95 -22.60 8.16 -8.82
CA PRO A 95 -23.30 6.99 -8.27
C PRO A 95 -22.71 5.64 -8.68
N ASN A 96 -21.90 5.59 -9.75
CA ASN A 96 -21.29 4.36 -10.26
C ASN A 96 -19.83 4.17 -9.83
N THR A 97 -19.32 4.99 -8.92
CA THR A 97 -17.96 4.81 -8.39
C THR A 97 -17.93 3.89 -7.18
N TYR A 98 -16.75 3.32 -6.96
CA TYR A 98 -16.36 2.51 -5.82
C TYR A 98 -15.06 3.08 -5.23
N PHE A 99 -14.72 2.71 -3.99
CA PHE A 99 -13.49 3.20 -3.37
C PHE A 99 -12.76 2.11 -2.58
N TRP A 100 -11.46 2.33 -2.42
CA TRP A 100 -10.64 1.61 -1.45
C TRP A 100 -10.54 2.47 -0.20
N LEU A 101 -10.97 1.94 0.93
CA LEU A 101 -10.96 2.64 2.22
C LEU A 101 -9.52 2.78 2.72
N ASN A 102 -9.13 3.97 3.17
CA ASN A 102 -7.84 4.18 3.81
C ASN A 102 -7.91 5.20 4.94
N ILE A 103 -7.62 4.75 6.16
CA ILE A 103 -7.54 5.68 7.30
C ILE A 103 -6.16 6.32 7.31
N LEU A 104 -6.12 7.66 7.22
CA LEU A 104 -4.87 8.41 7.29
C LEU A 104 -4.47 8.62 8.75
N THR A 105 -3.38 7.96 9.14
CA THR A 105 -2.99 7.78 10.55
C THR A 105 -1.58 8.26 10.87
N ALA A 106 -0.90 8.83 9.89
CA ALA A 106 0.52 9.14 10.02
C ALA A 106 0.97 10.47 9.41
N MET A 107 0.14 11.21 8.66
CA MET A 107 0.53 12.57 8.24
C MET A 107 0.28 13.55 9.38
N PRO A 108 1.14 14.57 9.61
CA PRO A 108 0.95 15.52 10.70
C PRO A 108 -0.43 16.19 10.72
N SER A 109 -0.99 16.52 9.56
CA SER A 109 -2.32 17.12 9.44
C SER A 109 -3.49 16.16 9.68
N THR A 110 -3.22 14.85 9.74
CA THR A 110 -4.25 13.79 9.83
C THR A 110 -4.25 13.10 11.19
N VAL A 111 -3.21 13.28 12.00
CA VAL A 111 -3.08 12.69 13.34
C VAL A 111 -3.68 13.66 14.37
N PRO A 112 -4.47 13.20 15.35
CA PRO A 112 -5.01 14.07 16.38
C PRO A 112 -3.90 14.56 17.33
N ASP A 113 -4.05 15.75 17.87
CA ASP A 113 -3.00 16.38 18.68
C ASP A 113 -2.69 15.60 19.95
N TRP A 114 -3.69 14.97 20.57
CA TRP A 114 -3.48 14.11 21.74
C TRP A 114 -2.54 12.94 21.43
N ALA A 115 -2.58 12.38 20.22
CA ALA A 115 -1.72 11.26 19.82
C ALA A 115 -0.29 11.72 19.51
N LYS A 116 -0.13 12.93 18.95
CA LYS A 116 1.19 13.54 18.71
C LYS A 116 1.90 13.87 20.02
N GLN A 117 1.15 14.33 21.01
CA GLN A 117 1.66 14.80 22.29
C GLN A 117 1.88 13.67 23.31
N ASP A 118 1.33 12.48 23.08
CA ASP A 118 1.52 11.31 23.95
C ASP A 118 2.88 10.64 23.65
N PRO A 119 3.91 10.81 24.52
CA PRO A 119 5.23 10.26 24.26
C PRO A 119 5.25 8.73 24.25
N SER A 120 4.25 8.08 24.88
CA SER A 120 4.18 6.61 24.93
C SER A 120 3.89 5.99 23.56
N LEU A 121 3.29 6.76 22.64
CA LEU A 121 2.98 6.30 21.28
C LEU A 121 4.18 6.40 20.33
N GLY A 122 5.19 7.20 20.69
CA GLY A 122 6.42 7.34 19.91
C GLY A 122 6.20 8.03 18.57
N TYR A 123 5.39 9.10 18.52
CA TYR A 123 5.22 9.91 17.31
C TYR A 123 6.57 10.44 16.81
N ILE A 124 6.85 10.26 15.51
CA ILE A 124 8.09 10.70 14.86
C ILE A 124 7.77 11.72 13.78
N GLU A 125 8.24 12.95 13.94
CA GLU A 125 8.20 13.94 12.87
C GLU A 125 9.40 13.79 11.93
N LEU A 126 9.13 13.53 10.66
CA LEU A 126 10.12 13.16 9.64
C LEU A 126 10.52 14.31 8.73
N SER A 127 9.78 15.42 8.76
CA SER A 127 10.11 16.61 7.98
C SER A 127 10.04 17.84 8.85
N SER A 128 11.04 18.73 8.76
CA SER A 128 10.99 20.06 9.39
C SER A 128 9.87 20.95 8.85
N THR A 129 9.24 20.57 7.72
CA THR A 129 8.10 21.29 7.12
C THR A 129 6.75 20.80 7.63
N GLY A 130 6.70 19.86 8.58
CA GLY A 130 5.45 19.31 9.10
C GLY A 130 4.61 18.55 8.06
N LYS A 131 5.23 18.04 7.00
CA LYS A 131 4.55 17.30 5.91
C LYS A 131 4.64 15.78 6.03
N ALA A 132 5.56 15.25 6.83
CA ALA A 132 5.74 13.82 7.01
C ALA A 132 5.95 13.47 8.47
N SER A 133 5.25 12.44 8.94
CA SER A 133 5.47 11.81 10.23
C SER A 133 5.10 10.33 10.18
N THR A 134 5.33 9.63 11.29
CA THR A 134 4.94 8.23 11.42
C THR A 134 4.87 7.81 12.89
N PHE A 135 4.37 6.60 13.13
CA PHE A 135 4.40 5.92 14.42
C PHE A 135 5.07 4.55 14.26
N PRO A 136 6.01 4.17 15.14
CA PRO A 136 6.61 2.84 15.15
C PRO A 136 5.54 1.77 15.29
N ILE A 137 5.31 1.01 14.22
CA ILE A 137 4.28 -0.04 14.20
C ILE A 137 4.59 -1.23 15.14
N TRP A 138 5.80 -1.29 15.68
CA TRP A 138 6.20 -2.24 16.73
C TRP A 138 6.01 -1.72 18.16
N ASN A 139 5.63 -0.46 18.36
CA ASN A 139 5.35 0.09 19.69
C ASN A 139 3.99 -0.41 20.19
N SER A 140 3.96 -1.21 21.27
CA SER A 140 2.75 -1.81 21.82
C SER A 140 1.67 -0.82 22.27
N ASN A 141 2.05 0.38 22.74
CA ASN A 141 1.07 1.41 23.12
C ASN A 141 0.40 1.98 21.88
N PHE A 142 1.17 2.25 20.83
CA PHE A 142 0.62 2.62 19.53
C PHE A 142 -0.26 1.50 18.96
N GLN A 143 0.18 0.24 19.04
CA GLN A 143 -0.61 -0.90 18.57
C GLN A 143 -1.97 -0.98 19.26
N THR A 144 -2.03 -0.72 20.57
CA THR A 144 -3.26 -0.70 21.36
C THR A 144 -4.21 0.39 20.88
N VAL A 145 -3.70 1.61 20.74
CA VAL A 145 -4.47 2.77 20.27
C VAL A 145 -4.98 2.55 18.85
N PHE A 146 -4.10 2.13 17.94
CA PHE A 146 -4.44 1.88 16.54
C PHE A 146 -5.44 0.72 16.39
N THR A 147 -5.34 -0.31 17.22
CA THR A 147 -6.31 -1.41 17.27
C THR A 147 -7.69 -0.90 17.68
N ALA A 148 -7.78 -0.01 18.67
CA ALA A 148 -9.05 0.58 19.09
C ALA A 148 -9.67 1.44 17.97
N LEU A 149 -8.87 2.30 17.34
CA LEU A 149 -9.30 3.09 16.18
C LEU A 149 -9.87 2.21 15.06
N LEU A 150 -9.11 1.21 14.59
CA LEU A 150 -9.58 0.36 13.50
C LEU A 150 -10.77 -0.50 13.89
N THR A 151 -10.87 -0.90 15.16
CA THR A 151 -12.05 -1.63 15.65
C THR A 151 -13.29 -0.75 15.50
N LYS A 152 -13.20 0.54 15.87
CA LYS A 152 -14.31 1.49 15.74
C LYS A 152 -14.66 1.81 14.30
N VAL A 153 -13.65 1.95 13.43
CA VAL A 153 -13.85 2.08 11.98
C VAL A 153 -14.59 0.86 11.42
N SER A 154 -14.15 -0.35 11.78
CA SER A 154 -14.80 -1.59 11.35
C SER A 154 -16.24 -1.68 11.84
N GLU A 155 -16.48 -1.44 13.14
CA GLU A 155 -17.83 -1.42 13.72
C GLU A 155 -18.74 -0.45 12.97
N HIS A 156 -18.28 0.79 12.72
CA HIS A 156 -19.04 1.80 11.99
C HIS A 156 -19.43 1.33 10.59
N ILE A 157 -18.47 0.82 9.82
CA ILE A 157 -18.72 0.31 8.47
C ILE A 157 -19.74 -0.82 8.52
N TYR A 158 -19.57 -1.79 9.42
CA TYR A 158 -20.47 -2.94 9.52
C TYR A 158 -21.86 -2.60 10.05
N SER A 159 -22.01 -1.54 10.84
CA SER A 159 -23.31 -1.00 11.25
C SER A 159 -23.97 -0.10 10.19
N SER A 160 -23.23 0.33 9.17
CA SER A 160 -23.72 1.22 8.12
C SER A 160 -24.63 0.49 7.12
N ASP A 161 -25.43 1.27 6.39
CA ASP A 161 -26.33 0.77 5.34
C ASP A 161 -25.57 -0.08 4.30
N PHE A 162 -26.22 -1.11 3.78
CA PHE A 162 -25.60 -2.00 2.79
C PHE A 162 -25.09 -1.25 1.55
N LYS A 163 -25.80 -0.20 1.09
CA LYS A 163 -25.36 0.63 -0.04
C LYS A 163 -24.05 1.33 0.23
N TYR A 164 -23.77 1.69 1.49
CA TYR A 164 -22.48 2.23 1.89
C TYR A 164 -21.41 1.14 1.82
N ARG A 165 -21.69 -0.03 2.41
CA ARG A 165 -20.73 -1.15 2.48
C ARG A 165 -20.36 -1.74 1.12
N ASP A 166 -21.31 -1.82 0.18
CA ASP A 166 -21.05 -2.33 -1.17
C ASP A 166 -20.12 -1.41 -1.99
N LYS A 167 -19.99 -0.15 -1.57
CA LYS A 167 -19.12 0.81 -2.25
C LYS A 167 -17.65 0.65 -1.91
N ILE A 168 -17.34 0.03 -0.77
CA ILE A 168 -15.99 -0.33 -0.37
C ILE A 168 -15.61 -1.61 -1.13
N LYS A 169 -14.51 -1.57 -1.90
CA LYS A 169 -14.02 -2.76 -2.64
C LYS A 169 -12.72 -3.33 -2.11
N ALA A 170 -12.01 -2.58 -1.28
CA ALA A 170 -10.85 -3.05 -0.54
C ALA A 170 -10.54 -2.09 0.62
N VAL A 171 -9.73 -2.55 1.58
CA VAL A 171 -9.22 -1.74 2.69
C VAL A 171 -7.70 -1.68 2.59
N ILE A 172 -7.16 -0.46 2.54
CA ILE A 172 -5.72 -0.23 2.43
C ILE A 172 -5.12 -0.13 3.83
N MET A 173 -4.06 -0.91 4.04
CA MET A 173 -3.36 -0.88 5.30
C MET A 173 -2.65 0.46 5.50
N MET A 174 -2.86 1.05 6.68
CA MET A 174 -2.14 2.18 7.27
C MET A 174 -1.59 3.20 6.26
N SER A 175 -2.29 4.31 6.07
CA SER A 175 -1.91 5.30 5.05
C SER A 175 -1.47 6.64 5.67
N GLY A 176 -0.73 7.42 4.89
CA GLY A 176 -0.28 8.76 5.28
C GLY A 176 1.11 8.81 5.90
N GLY A 177 1.90 7.72 5.87
CA GLY A 177 3.24 7.76 6.43
C GLY A 177 4.07 6.53 6.10
N SER A 178 5.36 6.64 6.39
CA SER A 178 6.39 5.80 5.77
C SER A 178 6.33 4.32 6.14
N PHE A 179 5.92 3.97 7.36
CA PHE A 179 5.82 2.57 7.80
C PHE A 179 4.60 1.84 7.22
N GLY A 180 3.45 2.48 7.14
CA GLY A 180 2.25 1.83 6.60
C GLY A 180 2.27 1.71 5.07
N GLU A 181 2.88 2.69 4.42
CA GLU A 181 3.10 2.71 2.96
C GLU A 181 4.31 1.89 2.50
N MET A 182 5.04 1.30 3.45
CA MET A 182 6.29 0.59 3.27
C MET A 182 7.34 1.35 2.45
N ILE A 183 7.32 2.69 2.45
CA ILE A 183 8.26 3.54 1.70
C ILE A 183 9.48 3.97 2.51
N THR A 184 9.76 3.31 3.63
CA THR A 184 10.85 3.70 4.57
C THR A 184 12.21 3.86 3.90
N TRP A 185 12.50 3.06 2.87
CA TRP A 185 13.70 3.18 2.05
C TRP A 185 13.82 4.51 1.29
N ALA A 186 12.73 4.97 0.67
CA ALA A 186 12.73 6.22 -0.10
C ALA A 186 12.98 7.44 0.81
N ASP A 187 12.69 7.30 2.10
CA ASP A 187 12.91 8.30 3.14
C ASP A 187 14.28 8.19 3.84
N CYS A 188 14.98 7.06 3.72
CA CYS A 188 16.31 6.84 4.31
C CYS A 188 17.39 6.84 3.21
N SER A 189 17.84 8.02 2.79
CA SER A 189 19.19 8.14 2.21
C SER A 189 20.23 8.00 3.32
N ASN A 190 21.43 7.48 3.00
CA ASN A 190 22.49 7.26 3.98
C ASN A 190 22.73 8.53 4.84
N ASN A 191 22.66 8.36 6.17
CA ASN A 191 22.82 9.41 7.19
C ASN A 191 21.78 10.54 7.14
N SER A 192 20.60 10.33 6.54
CA SER A 192 19.52 11.30 6.64
C SER A 192 18.99 11.38 8.08
N ASP A 193 18.54 12.58 8.47
CA ASP A 193 17.85 12.80 9.76
C ASP A 193 16.67 11.84 9.95
N LYS A 194 15.90 11.60 8.89
CA LYS A 194 14.81 10.61 8.87
C LYS A 194 15.28 9.21 9.23
N CYS A 195 16.39 8.77 8.66
CA CYS A 195 16.92 7.44 8.93
C CYS A 195 17.38 7.28 10.38
N ASN A 196 18.07 8.30 10.91
CA ASN A 196 18.49 8.32 12.32
C ASN A 196 17.27 8.25 13.26
N LYS A 197 16.17 8.94 12.92
CA LYS A 197 14.93 8.88 13.70
C LYS A 197 14.28 7.50 13.69
N TYR A 198 14.27 6.80 12.55
CA TYR A 198 13.77 5.41 12.51
C TYR A 198 14.63 4.46 13.36
N LEU A 199 15.96 4.56 13.24
CA LEU A 199 16.89 3.75 14.02
C LEU A 199 16.77 4.05 15.52
N ALA A 200 16.65 5.32 15.91
CA ALA A 200 16.45 5.72 17.30
C ALA A 200 15.12 5.20 17.88
N ALA A 201 14.11 4.98 17.03
CA ALA A 201 12.85 4.36 17.41
C ALA A 201 12.91 2.82 17.49
N GLY A 202 14.08 2.21 17.26
CA GLY A 202 14.30 0.76 17.34
C GLY A 202 14.02 0.01 16.04
N TYR A 203 14.02 0.70 14.89
CA TYR A 203 13.81 0.02 13.60
C TYR A 203 14.90 -1.02 13.32
N THR A 204 14.47 -2.22 12.95
CA THR A 204 15.24 -3.17 12.14
C THR A 204 14.32 -3.76 11.07
N ASP A 205 14.87 -4.31 9.98
CA ASP A 205 14.07 -4.98 8.95
C ASP A 205 13.20 -6.10 9.55
N ASP A 206 13.72 -6.84 10.52
CA ASP A 206 13.00 -7.97 11.14
C ASP A 206 11.92 -7.51 12.13
N VAL A 207 12.18 -6.46 12.93
CA VAL A 207 11.15 -5.86 13.81
C VAL A 207 10.01 -5.31 12.96
N TYR A 208 10.34 -4.62 11.87
CA TYR A 208 9.37 -4.05 10.95
C TYR A 208 8.57 -5.14 10.21
N PHE A 209 9.26 -6.14 9.66
CA PHE A 209 8.64 -7.33 9.05
C PHE A 209 7.69 -8.02 10.03
N ASN A 210 8.13 -8.28 11.26
CA ASN A 210 7.35 -8.95 12.28
C ASN A 210 6.09 -8.15 12.63
N ALA A 211 6.20 -6.82 12.81
CA ALA A 211 5.06 -5.97 13.10
C ALA A 211 4.02 -5.97 11.96
N LEU A 212 4.46 -5.97 10.70
CA LEU A 212 3.55 -6.08 9.54
C LEU A 212 2.86 -7.44 9.48
N VAL A 213 3.64 -8.52 9.51
CA VAL A 213 3.16 -9.89 9.23
C VAL A 213 2.37 -10.50 10.40
N ASN A 214 2.77 -10.21 11.63
CA ASN A 214 2.23 -10.86 12.82
C ASN A 214 1.28 -9.99 13.64
N TRP A 215 1.21 -8.69 13.38
CA TRP A 215 0.23 -7.80 14.03
C TRP A 215 -0.66 -7.04 13.05
N LEU A 216 -0.07 -6.17 12.22
CA LEU A 216 -0.85 -5.19 11.46
C LEU A 216 -1.76 -5.88 10.42
N THR A 217 -1.22 -6.74 9.54
CA THR A 217 -2.08 -7.43 8.56
C THR A 217 -3.11 -8.36 9.21
N PRO A 218 -2.75 -9.20 10.20
CA PRO A 218 -3.75 -10.00 10.92
C PRO A 218 -4.87 -9.18 11.54
N LEU A 219 -4.57 -7.99 12.08
CA LEU A 219 -5.57 -7.07 12.62
C LEU A 219 -6.57 -6.64 11.53
N TYR A 220 -6.09 -6.20 10.36
CA TYR A 220 -6.95 -5.82 9.23
C TYR A 220 -7.77 -7.00 8.71
N ILE A 221 -7.16 -8.17 8.52
CA ILE A 221 -7.86 -9.38 8.05
C ILE A 221 -9.00 -9.76 9.00
N ARG A 222 -8.77 -9.67 10.31
CA ARG A 222 -9.77 -9.96 11.35
C ARG A 222 -10.90 -8.93 11.38
N LEU A 223 -10.56 -7.64 11.28
CA LEU A 223 -11.53 -6.54 11.41
C LEU A 223 -12.34 -6.30 10.13
N PHE A 224 -11.84 -6.70 8.96
CA PHE A 224 -12.52 -6.47 7.68
C PHE A 224 -12.68 -7.80 6.91
N PRO A 225 -13.40 -8.79 7.47
CA PRO A 225 -13.49 -10.14 6.91
C PRO A 225 -14.11 -10.22 5.52
N ASP A 226 -14.84 -9.21 5.05
CA ASP A 226 -15.48 -9.24 3.73
C ASP A 226 -14.69 -8.47 2.65
N TYR A 227 -13.62 -7.81 3.05
CA TYR A 227 -12.84 -6.95 2.16
C TYR A 227 -11.45 -7.52 1.91
N PRO A 228 -10.95 -7.45 0.67
CA PRO A 228 -9.53 -7.60 0.40
C PRO A 228 -8.73 -6.52 1.13
N ILE A 229 -7.56 -6.91 1.63
CA ILE A 229 -6.61 -6.03 2.31
C ILE A 229 -5.49 -5.67 1.34
N VAL A 230 -5.31 -4.38 1.10
CA VAL A 230 -4.30 -3.87 0.17
C VAL A 230 -3.01 -3.55 0.92
N LEU A 231 -1.95 -4.26 0.56
CA LEU A 231 -0.59 -3.96 0.95
C LEU A 231 -0.05 -2.83 0.11
N GLN A 232 0.53 -1.85 0.78
CA GLN A 232 1.19 -0.72 0.14
C GLN A 232 2.68 -1.05 0.03
N LEU A 233 3.11 -1.62 -1.09
CA LEU A 233 4.48 -2.13 -1.24
C LEU A 233 5.49 -1.02 -1.54
N GLY A 234 6.58 -1.05 -0.77
CA GLY A 234 7.81 -0.30 -0.96
C GLY A 234 9.02 -1.09 -0.44
N GLY A 235 10.01 -0.41 0.17
CA GLY A 235 11.22 -1.03 0.72
C GLY A 235 11.50 -0.65 2.19
N GLY A 236 12.25 -1.53 2.88
CA GLY A 236 12.81 -1.27 4.22
C GLY A 236 13.96 -0.26 4.18
N ILE A 237 14.36 0.35 5.30
CA ILE A 237 15.33 1.48 5.29
C ILE A 237 16.65 1.18 4.57
N TYR A 238 17.08 -0.09 4.54
CA TYR A 238 18.33 -0.52 3.91
C TYR A 238 18.25 -0.76 2.41
N GLY A 239 17.09 -0.53 1.78
CA GLY A 239 16.87 -0.83 0.36
C GLY A 239 16.75 -2.33 0.06
N ASN A 240 16.62 -3.14 1.11
CA ASN A 240 16.37 -4.55 1.03
C ASN A 240 14.93 -4.80 0.54
N ASN A 241 14.69 -6.00 -0.02
CA ASN A 241 13.36 -6.43 -0.46
C ASN A 241 12.42 -6.78 0.71
N THR A 242 12.40 -5.98 1.78
CA THR A 242 11.53 -6.17 2.94
C THR A 242 10.05 -6.14 2.53
N GLY A 243 9.67 -5.24 1.62
CA GLY A 243 8.31 -5.21 1.05
C GLY A 243 7.95 -6.49 0.29
N GLY A 244 8.87 -7.03 -0.52
CA GLY A 244 8.65 -8.31 -1.20
C GLY A 244 8.58 -9.50 -0.23
N ARG A 245 9.43 -9.54 0.80
CA ARG A 245 9.35 -10.55 1.88
C ARG A 245 7.99 -10.52 2.58
N VAL A 246 7.49 -9.32 2.91
CA VAL A 246 6.16 -9.13 3.53
C VAL A 246 5.06 -9.60 2.57
N ALA A 247 5.11 -9.18 1.30
CA ALA A 247 4.13 -9.57 0.29
C ALA A 247 4.08 -11.09 0.13
N GLU A 248 5.23 -11.74 -0.04
CA GLU A 248 5.34 -13.19 -0.16
C GLU A 248 4.74 -13.91 1.06
N ALA A 249 5.15 -13.51 2.27
CA ALA A 249 4.65 -14.12 3.50
C ALA A 249 3.13 -14.00 3.64
N LEU A 250 2.56 -12.82 3.31
CA LEU A 250 1.14 -12.54 3.49
C LEU A 250 0.27 -13.12 2.38
N VAL A 251 0.71 -13.07 1.12
CA VAL A 251 0.01 -13.70 -0.01
C VAL A 251 -0.02 -15.22 0.19
N ASN A 252 1.08 -15.84 0.63
CA ASN A 252 1.10 -17.27 0.93
C ASN A 252 0.15 -17.63 2.09
N LYS A 253 0.00 -16.75 3.08
CA LYS A 253 -0.84 -16.99 4.26
C LYS A 253 -2.33 -16.73 4.04
N TYR A 254 -2.67 -15.68 3.28
CA TYR A 254 -4.04 -15.17 3.15
C TYR A 254 -4.60 -15.24 1.72
N GLY A 255 -3.79 -15.65 0.74
CA GLY A 255 -4.21 -15.89 -0.63
C GLY A 255 -4.88 -14.67 -1.28
N SER A 256 -6.04 -14.89 -1.89
CA SER A 256 -6.82 -13.87 -2.61
C SER A 256 -7.34 -12.72 -1.74
N ARG A 257 -7.17 -12.80 -0.41
CA ARG A 257 -7.47 -11.68 0.50
C ARG A 257 -6.43 -10.57 0.46
N MET A 258 -5.25 -10.80 -0.13
CA MET A 258 -4.19 -9.81 -0.20
C MET A 258 -4.12 -9.17 -1.58
N PHE A 259 -4.31 -7.86 -1.64
CA PHE A 259 -4.06 -7.07 -2.83
C PHE A 259 -2.75 -6.29 -2.66
N ILE A 260 -2.18 -5.88 -3.79
CA ILE A 260 -0.90 -5.18 -3.82
C ILE A 260 -1.10 -3.85 -4.52
N LYS A 261 -0.85 -2.77 -3.78
CA LYS A 261 -0.68 -1.42 -4.31
C LYS A 261 0.81 -1.11 -4.32
N TRP A 262 1.34 -0.79 -5.48
CA TRP A 262 2.72 -0.38 -5.62
C TRP A 262 2.87 1.13 -5.35
N ASN A 263 3.65 1.50 -4.34
CA ASN A 263 3.92 2.90 -4.01
C ASN A 263 5.15 3.48 -4.75
N GLY A 264 5.65 2.75 -5.75
CA GLY A 264 6.84 3.09 -6.50
C GLY A 264 8.11 2.64 -5.79
N TRP A 265 9.03 2.04 -6.54
CA TRP A 265 10.44 2.06 -6.18
C TRP A 265 11.04 3.34 -6.78
N ASN A 266 12.05 3.93 -6.16
CA ASN A 266 12.84 5.00 -6.77
C ASN A 266 13.06 4.68 -8.27
N ARG A 267 12.88 5.69 -9.15
CA ARG A 267 13.09 5.59 -10.61
C ARG A 267 14.37 4.82 -10.98
N LYS A 268 15.40 4.84 -10.12
CA LYS A 268 16.65 4.10 -10.29
C LYS A 268 16.50 2.56 -10.44
N TYR A 269 15.42 1.95 -9.94
CA TYR A 269 15.14 0.51 -10.11
C TYR A 269 13.91 0.22 -11.00
N ALA A 270 13.10 1.25 -11.28
CA ALA A 270 12.08 1.18 -12.33
C ALA A 270 12.64 1.51 -13.72
N GLN A 271 13.88 2.02 -13.78
CA GLN A 271 14.70 1.91 -14.97
C GLN A 271 15.01 0.43 -15.14
N GLU A 272 14.32 -0.18 -16.10
CA GLU A 272 14.78 -1.41 -16.73
C GLU A 272 16.30 -1.35 -16.98
N PRO A 273 17.02 -2.49 -17.01
CA PRO A 273 18.36 -2.49 -17.55
C PRO A 273 18.31 -1.85 -18.94
N THR A 274 18.84 -0.64 -19.08
CA THR A 274 18.96 0.10 -20.35
C THR A 274 19.97 -0.55 -21.31
N ASN A 275 20.24 -1.84 -21.14
CA ASN A 275 20.78 -2.68 -22.20
C ASN A 275 19.62 -3.04 -23.13
N LEU A 276 19.12 -2.02 -23.83
CA LEU A 276 18.57 -2.17 -25.17
C LEU A 276 19.58 -3.01 -25.95
N ILE A 277 19.28 -4.29 -26.13
CA ILE A 277 19.76 -5.00 -27.29
C ILE A 277 19.15 -4.24 -28.45
N GLU A 278 19.96 -3.41 -29.10
CA GLU A 278 19.71 -2.91 -30.44
C GLU A 278 19.42 -4.13 -31.32
N LEU A 279 18.15 -4.46 -31.47
CA LEU A 279 17.71 -5.30 -32.57
C LEU A 279 17.73 -4.40 -33.80
N ILE A 280 18.92 -4.30 -34.39
CA ILE A 280 19.12 -3.75 -35.73
C ILE A 280 18.30 -4.62 -36.68
N ILE A 281 17.10 -4.15 -37.00
CA ILE A 281 16.40 -4.55 -38.22
C ILE A 281 17.10 -3.80 -39.34
N THR A 282 18.13 -4.42 -39.91
CA THR A 282 18.56 -4.08 -41.28
C THR A 282 17.75 -4.96 -42.24
N ARG A 283 17.22 -4.28 -43.25
CA ARG A 283 16.33 -4.80 -44.30
C ARG A 283 16.98 -5.89 -45.13
#